data_AF-A0A2R6I198-F1
#
_entry.id   AF-A0A2R6I198-F1
#
_cell.length_a   1.000
_cell.length_b   1.000
_cell.length_c   1.000
_cell.angle_alpha   90.00
_cell.angle_beta   90.00
_cell.angle_gamma   90.00
#
_symmetry.space_group_name_H-M   'P 1'
#
loop_
_entity.id
_entity.type
_entity.pdbx_description
1 polymer ?
#
loop_
_entity_poly.entity_id
_entity_poly.type
_entity_poly.pdbx_seq_one_letter_code
_entity_poly.pdbx_strand_id
1 'polypeptide(L)'
;MTATTGAGTPRGVGYELWLSGAEDIETYRVTVVFSGPTESEHASTVFEESFTVTANFSAQRDFNFPETGTYDVQIETDAGTSTTHQFEISNQNPRKAVVVEVEEGGAFQVVTYHP
;
A
#
# COMPACT_ATOMS: atom_id res chain seq x y z
N MET A 1 -17.30 -33.37 -22.66
CA MET A 1 -16.58 -32.13 -22.98
C MET A 1 -16.97 -31.12 -21.90
N THR A 2 -16.14 -30.95 -20.89
CA THR A 2 -16.36 -29.99 -19.80
C THR A 2 -15.80 -28.64 -20.25
N ALA A 3 -16.67 -27.62 -20.27
CA ALA A 3 -16.29 -26.27 -20.64
C ALA A 3 -15.30 -25.71 -19.62
N THR A 4 -14.10 -25.36 -20.09
CA THR A 4 -13.17 -24.49 -19.35
C THR A 4 -13.73 -23.08 -19.42
N THR A 5 -14.41 -22.65 -18.37
CA THR A 5 -14.76 -21.24 -18.19
C THR A 5 -13.46 -20.50 -17.93
N GLY A 6 -12.91 -19.87 -18.97
CA GLY A 6 -11.84 -18.90 -18.81
C GLY A 6 -12.39 -17.70 -18.04
N ALA A 7 -12.19 -17.71 -16.72
CA ALA A 7 -12.33 -16.51 -15.91
C ALA A 7 -11.25 -15.54 -16.39
N GLY A 8 -11.65 -14.55 -17.20
CA GLY A 8 -10.78 -13.45 -17.55
C GLY A 8 -10.30 -12.82 -16.24
N THR A 9 -9.00 -12.89 -15.99
CA THR A 9 -8.38 -12.20 -14.86
C THR A 9 -8.79 -10.72 -14.97
N PRO A 10 -9.51 -10.15 -13.99
CA PRO A 10 -9.73 -8.71 -14.00
C PRO A 10 -8.35 -8.07 -14.10
N ARG A 11 -8.14 -7.26 -15.14
CA ARG A 11 -6.88 -6.54 -15.33
C ARG A 11 -6.72 -5.67 -14.09
N GLY A 12 -5.81 -6.06 -13.21
CA GLY A 12 -5.55 -5.32 -12.00
C GLY A 12 -5.29 -3.85 -12.32
N VAL A 13 -5.81 -2.97 -11.49
CA VAL A 13 -5.51 -1.55 -11.60
C VAL A 13 -4.16 -1.37 -10.90
N GLY A 14 -3.14 -0.91 -11.64
CA GLY A 14 -1.76 -0.82 -11.16
C GLY A 14 -1.51 0.46 -10.37
N TYR A 15 -0.94 0.34 -9.17
CA TYR A 15 -0.63 1.44 -8.27
C TYR A 15 0.79 1.32 -7.74
N GLU A 16 1.30 2.44 -7.24
CA GLU A 16 2.66 2.57 -6.74
C GLU A 16 2.65 2.85 -5.23
N LEU A 17 3.54 2.18 -4.49
CA LEU A 17 3.91 2.51 -3.12
C LEU A 17 5.31 3.11 -3.15
N TRP A 18 5.45 4.34 -2.67
CA TRP A 18 6.74 4.98 -2.45
C TRP A 18 6.98 5.06 -0.95
N LEU A 19 8.10 4.52 -0.49
CA LEU A 19 8.50 4.54 0.92
C LEU A 19 9.85 5.23 1.05
N SER A 20 9.96 6.15 1.99
CA SER A 20 11.20 6.87 2.26
C SER A 20 11.46 7.03 3.75
N GLY A 21 12.72 7.24 4.12
CA GLY A 21 13.13 7.56 5.49
C GLY A 21 13.80 8.92 5.56
N ALA A 22 13.40 9.75 6.52
CA ALA A 22 13.99 11.07 6.74
C ALA A 22 15.49 10.98 7.10
N GLU A 23 16.22 12.08 7.02
CA GLU A 23 17.69 12.10 7.20
C GLU A 23 18.14 11.69 8.61
N ASP A 24 17.33 11.99 9.63
CA ASP A 24 17.67 11.84 11.05
C ASP A 24 16.92 10.69 11.75
N ILE A 25 16.56 9.63 11.01
CA ILE A 25 15.84 8.49 11.59
C ILE A 25 16.75 7.36 12.06
N GLU A 26 16.26 6.62 13.06
CA GLU A 26 16.79 5.30 13.41
C GLU A 26 16.40 4.25 12.35
N THR A 27 16.93 3.04 12.48
CA THR A 27 16.51 1.92 11.64
C THR A 27 15.20 1.35 12.15
N TYR A 28 14.18 1.30 11.29
CA TYR A 28 12.89 0.66 11.59
C TYR A 28 12.59 -0.44 10.58
N ARG A 29 11.97 -1.53 11.04
CA ARG A 29 11.31 -2.50 10.16
C ARG A 29 9.86 -2.05 9.97
N VAL A 30 9.52 -1.60 8.77
CA VAL A 30 8.20 -1.09 8.42
C VAL A 30 7.43 -2.12 7.63
N THR A 31 6.24 -2.49 8.06
CA THR A 31 5.30 -3.34 7.31
C THR A 31 4.17 -2.49 6.77
N VAL A 32 3.88 -2.64 5.48
CA VAL A 32 2.76 -1.98 4.81
C VAL A 32 1.79 -3.05 4.32
N VAL A 33 0.52 -2.94 4.73
CA VAL A 33 -0.55 -3.88 4.40
C VAL A 33 -1.69 -3.12 3.74
N PHE A 34 -2.11 -3.57 2.56
CA PHE A 34 -3.35 -3.13 1.94
C PHE A 34 -4.41 -4.21 2.11
N SER A 35 -5.56 -3.85 2.66
CA SER A 35 -6.70 -4.75 2.85
C SER A 35 -7.99 -4.12 2.34
N GLY A 36 -8.87 -4.94 1.77
CA GLY A 36 -10.16 -4.49 1.28
C GLY A 36 -10.64 -5.20 0.00
N PRO A 37 -11.64 -4.62 -0.70
CA PRO A 37 -12.24 -3.33 -0.37
C PRO A 37 -13.04 -3.34 0.95
N THR A 38 -12.99 -2.26 1.73
CA THR A 38 -13.49 -2.20 3.13
C THR A 38 -15.01 -2.36 3.26
N GLU A 39 -15.76 -2.05 2.21
CA GLU A 39 -17.22 -2.20 2.16
C GLU A 39 -17.67 -3.56 1.59
N SER A 40 -16.72 -4.44 1.27
CA SER A 40 -17.01 -5.78 0.73
C SER A 40 -17.07 -6.82 1.85
N GLU A 41 -18.02 -7.76 1.73
CA GLU A 41 -18.08 -8.97 2.57
C GLU A 41 -16.86 -9.89 2.37
N HIS A 42 -16.02 -9.59 1.37
CA HIS A 42 -14.82 -10.33 1.00
C HIS A 42 -13.52 -9.50 1.18
N ALA A 43 -13.52 -8.52 2.09
CA ALA A 43 -12.31 -7.79 2.42
C ALA A 43 -11.15 -8.75 2.75
N SER A 44 -10.04 -8.60 2.06
CA SER A 44 -8.87 -9.47 2.20
C SER A 44 -7.59 -8.66 2.04
N THR A 45 -6.47 -9.20 2.53
CA THR A 45 -5.15 -8.63 2.26
C THR A 45 -4.82 -8.82 0.79
N VAL A 46 -4.57 -7.71 0.09
CA VAL A 46 -4.22 -7.70 -1.33
C VAL A 46 -2.75 -7.41 -1.58
N PHE A 47 -2.07 -6.79 -0.60
CA PHE A 47 -0.64 -6.53 -0.61
C PHE A 47 -0.12 -6.50 0.82
N GLU A 48 1.05 -7.10 1.04
CA GLU A 48 1.80 -7.01 2.29
C GLU A 48 3.29 -7.06 1.96
N GLU A 49 4.03 -6.04 2.38
CA GLU A 49 5.49 -6.02 2.24
C GLU A 49 6.14 -5.37 3.45
N SER A 50 7.32 -5.87 3.83
CA SER A 50 8.14 -5.28 4.88
C SER A 50 9.45 -4.72 4.33
N PHE A 51 9.87 -3.58 4.87
CA PHE A 51 11.07 -2.85 4.49
C PHE A 51 11.94 -2.60 5.72
N THR A 52 13.26 -2.63 5.56
CA THR A 52 14.19 -2.07 6.54
C THR A 52 14.47 -0.63 6.13
N VAL A 53 13.85 0.32 6.84
CA VAL A 53 13.95 1.75 6.54
C VAL A 53 15.03 2.36 7.42
N THR A 54 15.97 3.07 6.80
CA THR A 54 17.08 3.78 7.44
C THR A 54 17.12 5.22 6.96
N ALA A 55 17.99 6.05 7.52
CA ALA A 55 18.25 7.39 7.01
C ALA A 55 18.47 7.40 5.49
N ASN A 56 17.81 8.34 4.78
CA ASN A 56 17.85 8.50 3.32
C ASN A 56 17.38 7.26 2.52
N PHE A 57 16.67 6.34 3.15
CA PHE A 57 16.10 5.19 2.46
C PHE A 57 15.08 5.65 1.41
N SER A 58 15.04 4.94 0.28
CA SER A 58 13.97 5.06 -0.71
C SER A 58 13.66 3.71 -1.34
N ALA A 59 12.38 3.43 -1.49
CA ALA A 59 11.88 2.27 -2.22
C ALA A 59 10.61 2.60 -2.97
N GLN A 60 10.47 1.97 -4.14
CA GLN A 60 9.26 1.98 -4.94
C GLN A 60 8.79 0.54 -5.16
N ARG A 61 7.47 0.33 -5.06
CA ARG A 61 6.82 -0.94 -5.37
C ARG A 61 5.57 -0.74 -6.20
N ASP A 62 5.46 -1.54 -7.24
CA ASP A 62 4.27 -1.59 -8.08
C ASP A 62 3.44 -2.81 -7.68
N PHE A 63 2.14 -2.62 -7.54
CA PHE A 63 1.22 -3.70 -7.22
C PHE A 63 -0.16 -3.45 -7.84
N ASN A 64 -0.99 -4.49 -7.87
CA ASN A 64 -2.28 -4.45 -8.54
C ASN A 64 -3.39 -4.74 -7.55
N PHE A 65 -4.43 -3.90 -7.57
CA PHE A 65 -5.67 -4.21 -6.85
C PHE A 65 -6.57 -5.11 -7.68
N PRO A 66 -7.23 -6.10 -7.06
CA PRO A 66 -8.11 -7.03 -7.76
C PRO A 66 -9.40 -6.37 -8.28
N GLU A 67 -9.84 -5.28 -7.63
CA GLU A 67 -11.06 -4.55 -7.97
C GLU A 67 -10.96 -3.07 -7.54
N THR A 68 -11.97 -2.28 -7.88
CA THR A 68 -12.11 -0.89 -7.41
C THR A 68 -12.84 -0.83 -6.07
N GLY A 69 -12.56 0.19 -5.26
CA GLY A 69 -13.19 0.40 -3.97
C GLY A 69 -12.25 1.12 -3.01
N THR A 70 -12.70 1.31 -1.78
CA THR A 70 -11.86 1.82 -0.70
C THR A 70 -11.08 0.69 -0.09
N TYR A 71 -9.77 0.87 0.12
CA TYR A 71 -8.88 -0.08 0.79
C TYR A 71 -8.27 0.60 2.01
N ASP A 72 -8.03 -0.17 3.06
CA ASP A 72 -7.28 0.28 4.22
C ASP A 72 -5.79 0.00 3.98
N VAL A 73 -4.97 1.02 4.25
CA VAL A 73 -3.51 0.98 4.20
C VAL A 73 -3.01 1.04 5.62
N GLN A 74 -2.68 -0.10 6.20
CA GLN A 74 -2.07 -0.18 7.51
C GLN A 74 -0.54 -0.14 7.37
N ILE A 75 0.10 0.73 8.12
CA ILE A 75 1.55 0.88 8.18
C ILE A 75 1.96 0.71 9.64
N GLU A 76 2.95 -0.12 9.90
CA GLU A 76 3.43 -0.41 11.25
C GLU A 76 4.95 -0.52 11.29
N THR A 77 5.58 0.06 12.30
CA THR A 77 6.98 -0.16 12.66
C THR A 77 7.10 -1.28 13.68
N ASP A 78 8.26 -1.95 13.72
CA ASP A 78 8.62 -2.88 14.80
C ASP A 78 8.77 -2.22 16.18
N ALA A 79 8.88 -0.88 16.23
CA ALA A 79 8.80 -0.10 17.46
C ALA A 79 7.35 0.05 18.00
N GLY A 80 6.34 -0.39 17.24
CA GLY A 80 4.94 -0.38 17.63
C GLY A 80 4.15 0.87 17.21
N THR A 81 4.78 1.82 16.52
CA THR A 81 4.06 2.93 15.88
C THR A 81 3.29 2.39 14.68
N SER A 82 1.99 2.68 14.61
CA SER A 82 1.14 2.26 13.49
C SER A 82 0.12 3.33 13.11
N THR A 83 -0.30 3.31 11.84
CA THR A 83 -1.36 4.17 11.31
C THR A 83 -2.16 3.42 10.24
N THR A 84 -3.43 3.78 10.08
CA THR A 84 -4.29 3.27 9.01
C THR A 84 -4.83 4.42 8.17
N HIS A 85 -4.70 4.34 6.86
CA HIS A 85 -5.21 5.32 5.90
C HIS A 85 -6.17 4.69 4.91
N GLN A 86 -7.25 5.37 4.56
CA GLN A 86 -8.15 4.91 3.51
C GLN A 86 -7.65 5.39 2.15
N PHE A 87 -7.62 4.46 1.18
CA PHE A 87 -7.15 4.69 -0.16
C PHE A 87 -8.18 4.20 -1.18
N GLU A 88 -8.68 5.13 -2.00
CA GLU A 88 -9.72 4.83 -2.98
C GLU A 88 -9.11 4.42 -4.33
N ILE A 89 -9.45 3.23 -4.78
CA ILE A 89 -9.12 2.66 -6.08
C ILE A 89 -10.27 2.90 -7.04
N SER A 90 -9.99 3.61 -8.14
CA SER A 90 -10.99 3.96 -9.15
C SER A 90 -10.46 3.76 -10.56
N ASN A 91 -11.33 3.26 -11.44
CA ASN A 91 -11.03 3.09 -12.86
C ASN A 91 -10.94 4.44 -13.61
N GLN A 92 -11.36 5.54 -12.99
CA GLN A 92 -11.27 6.87 -13.61
C GLN A 92 -9.89 7.50 -13.47
N ASN A 93 -9.15 7.15 -12.42
CA ASN A 93 -7.81 7.69 -12.11
C ASN A 93 -6.86 6.55 -11.71
N PRO A 94 -6.41 5.74 -12.68
CA PRO A 94 -5.66 4.51 -12.38
C PRO A 94 -4.22 4.76 -11.93
N ARG A 95 -3.70 5.99 -12.01
CA ARG A 95 -2.35 6.34 -11.56
C ARG A 95 -2.46 7.12 -10.26
N LYS A 96 -2.55 6.43 -9.13
CA LYS A 96 -2.30 7.05 -7.81
C LYS A 96 -1.11 6.37 -7.17
N ALA A 97 -0.35 7.11 -6.38
CA ALA A 97 0.69 6.57 -5.54
C ALA A 97 0.34 6.79 -4.06
N VAL A 98 0.63 5.80 -3.23
CA VAL A 98 0.70 5.98 -1.78
C VAL A 98 2.14 6.29 -1.43
N VAL A 99 2.38 7.48 -0.89
CA VAL A 99 3.71 7.90 -0.46
C VAL A 99 3.74 7.87 1.06
N VAL A 100 4.72 7.16 1.60
CA VAL A 100 4.95 7.01 3.03
C VAL A 100 6.36 7.53 3.32
N GLU A 101 6.46 8.52 4.19
CA GLU A 101 7.70 8.99 4.76
C GLU A 101 7.76 8.58 6.23
N VAL A 102 8.86 7.95 6.63
CA VAL A 102 9.15 7.59 8.02
C VAL A 102 10.00 8.69 8.63
N GLU A 103 9.49 9.30 9.69
CA GLU A 103 10.12 10.43 10.40
C GLU A 103 10.84 9.98 11.68
N GLU A 104 11.46 10.93 12.37
CA GLU A 104 12.12 10.70 13.66
C GLU A 104 11.15 10.07 14.68
N GLY A 105 11.63 9.09 15.44
CA GLY A 105 10.82 8.36 16.41
C GLY A 105 9.83 7.35 15.79
N GLY A 106 9.93 7.09 14.47
CA GLY A 106 9.12 6.10 13.77
C GLY A 106 7.71 6.59 13.43
N ALA A 107 7.48 7.90 13.46
CA ALA A 107 6.24 8.52 12.99
C ALA A 107 6.12 8.41 11.45
N PHE A 108 4.90 8.60 10.94
CA PHE A 108 4.61 8.48 9.51
C PHE A 108 3.94 9.74 8.97
N GLN A 109 4.41 10.21 7.82
CA GLN A 109 3.65 11.07 6.94
C GLN A 109 3.15 10.25 5.75
N VAL A 110 1.84 10.19 5.54
CA VAL A 110 1.22 9.44 4.44
C VAL A 110 0.47 10.41 3.55
N VAL A 111 0.80 10.43 2.25
CA VAL A 111 0.09 11.24 1.25
C VAL A 111 -0.33 10.40 0.06
N THR A 112 -1.48 10.73 -0.50
CA THR A 112 -1.92 10.19 -1.79
C THR A 112 -1.54 11.18 -2.89
N TYR A 113 -0.76 10.72 -3.86
CA TYR A 113 -0.29 11.53 -4.98
C TYR A 113 -0.95 11.09 -6.30
N HIS A 114 -1.34 12.08 -7.10
CA HIS A 114 -1.80 11.91 -8.49
C HIS A 114 -0.76 12.55 -9.42
N PRO A 115 0.06 11.76 -10.14
CA PRO A 115 0.99 12.29 -11.14
C PRO A 115 0.30 12.94 -12.33
#